data_AF-A0A7S0TXP0-F1
#
_entry.id   AF-A0A7S0TXP0-F1
#
_cell.length_a   1.000
_cell.length_b   1.000
_cell.length_c   1.000
_cell.angle_alpha   90.00
_cell.angle_beta   90.00
_cell.angle_gamma   90.00
#
_symmetry.space_group_name_H-M   'P 1'
#
loop_
_entity.id
_entity.type
_entity.pdbx_description
1 polymer ?
#
loop_
_entity_poly.entity_id
_entity_poly.type
_entity_poly.pdbx_seq_one_letter_code
_entity_poly.pdbx_strand_id
1 'polypeptide(L)'
;GMVLAKSPDFQNEIKSSTPDNISRIHFRFCVENGEVAHKIGKEMMSKNVEANVGGVFIHRNKECELVLEGYEASLHSISHKINEQKETSEFQLLGSENPK
;
A
#
# COMPACT_ATOMS: atom_id res chain seq x y z
N GLY A 1 -19.57 -23.16 20.95
CA GLY A 1 -18.71 -22.31 20.12
C GLY A 1 -17.39 -22.13 20.85
N MET A 2 -16.27 -22.48 20.23
CA MET A 2 -14.96 -22.43 20.88
C MET A 2 -14.39 -21.02 20.70
N VAL A 3 -14.16 -20.32 21.81
CA VAL A 3 -13.49 -19.02 21.83
C VAL A 3 -11.99 -19.29 21.79
N LEU A 4 -11.30 -18.89 20.72
CA LEU A 4 -9.84 -18.91 20.67
C LEU A 4 -9.32 -17.80 21.60
N ALA A 5 -8.74 -18.21 22.72
CA ALA A 5 -8.10 -17.33 23.68
C ALA A 5 -6.94 -16.57 23.01
N LYS A 6 -6.88 -15.27 23.25
CA LYS A 6 -5.75 -14.41 22.88
C LYS A 6 -4.55 -14.79 23.75
N SER A 7 -3.70 -15.71 23.29
CA SER A 7 -2.42 -15.98 23.94
C SER A 7 -1.49 -14.76 23.77
N PRO A 8 -0.91 -14.23 24.87
CA PRO A 8 0.04 -13.11 24.83
C PRO A 8 1.27 -13.38 23.94
N ASP A 9 1.65 -14.64 23.78
CA ASP A 9 2.80 -15.07 22.98
C ASP A 9 2.67 -14.71 21.50
N PHE A 10 1.46 -14.73 20.95
CA PHE A 10 1.22 -14.37 19.55
C PHE A 10 1.45 -12.87 19.29
N GLN A 11 1.23 -12.01 20.29
CA GLN A 11 1.55 -10.58 20.16
C GLN A 11 3.05 -10.29 20.32
N ASN A 12 3.80 -11.18 20.96
CA ASN A 12 5.25 -11.03 21.12
C ASN A 12 6.02 -11.58 19.92
N GLU A 13 5.54 -12.62 19.23
CA GLU A 13 6.13 -13.08 17.97
C GLU A 13 5.97 -12.05 16.83
N ILE A 14 4.86 -11.30 16.80
CA ILE A 14 4.64 -10.25 15.79
C ILE A 14 5.51 -9.01 16.05
N LYS A 15 5.95 -8.76 17.29
CA LYS A 15 6.80 -7.61 17.65
C LYS A 15 8.30 -7.82 17.36
N SER A 16 8.69 -9.02 16.94
CA SER A 16 10.10 -9.40 16.75
C SER A 16 10.50 -9.56 15.28
N SER A 17 9.66 -9.13 14.34
CA SER A 17 9.93 -9.28 12.91
C SER A 17 9.33 -8.16 12.06
N THR A 18 9.32 -6.92 12.56
CA THR A 18 9.49 -5.79 11.63
C THR A 18 10.96 -5.80 11.25
N PRO A 19 11.33 -6.23 10.04
CA PRO A 19 12.70 -6.00 9.59
C PRO A 19 12.93 -4.49 9.66
N ASP A 20 14.09 -4.06 10.16
CA ASP A 20 14.44 -2.66 10.41
C ASP A 20 14.44 -1.75 9.15
N ASN A 21 13.88 -2.24 8.03
CA ASN A 21 13.87 -1.66 6.69
C ASN A 21 12.46 -1.59 6.07
N ILE A 22 11.39 -1.59 6.87
CA ILE A 22 10.02 -1.36 6.36
C ILE A 22 9.76 0.13 6.22
N SER A 23 9.72 0.59 4.98
CA SER A 23 9.39 1.96 4.60
C SER A 23 7.89 2.15 4.45
N ARG A 24 7.44 3.40 4.52
CA ARG A 24 6.08 3.81 4.15
C ARG A 24 6.14 4.90 3.11
N ILE A 25 5.27 4.83 2.11
CA ILE A 25 5.06 5.91 1.14
C ILE A 25 3.59 6.24 1.01
N HIS A 26 3.29 7.53 0.90
CA HIS A 26 1.95 8.06 0.69
C HIS A 26 1.97 8.93 -0.56
N PHE A 27 1.11 8.60 -1.52
CA PHE A 27 0.95 9.38 -2.73
C PHE A 27 -0.52 9.52 -3.10
N ARG A 28 -0.81 10.54 -3.90
CA ARG A 28 -2.12 10.81 -4.47
C ARG A 28 -2.03 10.88 -5.98
N PHE A 29 -3.13 10.58 -6.65
CA PHE A 29 -3.30 10.80 -8.09
C PHE A 29 -4.79 10.93 -8.41
N CYS A 30 -5.09 11.44 -9.60
CA CYS A 30 -6.44 11.57 -10.12
C CYS A 30 -6.74 10.49 -11.16
N VAL A 31 -7.97 9.99 -11.16
CA VAL A 31 -8.52 9.06 -12.15
C VAL A 31 -9.79 9.65 -12.75
N GLU A 32 -10.16 9.25 -13.96
CA GLU A 32 -11.33 9.83 -14.66
C GLU A 32 -12.66 9.47 -14.01
N ASN A 33 -12.79 8.24 -13.50
CA ASN A 33 -14.02 7.71 -12.91
C ASN A 33 -13.73 6.55 -11.93
N GLY A 34 -14.80 6.11 -11.24
CA GLY A 34 -14.70 5.04 -10.24
C GLY A 34 -14.40 3.64 -10.79
N GLU A 35 -14.69 3.36 -12.07
CA GLU A 35 -14.35 2.08 -12.69
C GLU A 35 -12.83 1.95 -12.87
N VAL A 36 -12.18 3.04 -13.31
CA VAL A 36 -10.72 3.15 -13.38
C VAL A 36 -10.12 2.98 -11.98
N ALA A 37 -10.65 3.68 -10.97
CA ALA A 37 -10.20 3.55 -9.58
C ALA A 37 -10.25 2.08 -9.10
N HIS A 38 -11.34 1.38 -9.41
CA HIS A 38 -11.54 -0.01 -9.01
C HIS A 38 -10.58 -0.98 -9.72
N LYS A 39 -10.34 -0.77 -11.02
CA LYS A 39 -9.36 -1.54 -11.80
C LYS A 39 -7.96 -1.38 -11.20
N ILE A 40 -7.54 -0.15 -10.93
CA ILE A 40 -6.25 0.16 -10.31
C ILE A 40 -6.16 -0.48 -8.93
N GLY A 41 -7.17 -0.32 -8.09
CA GLY A 41 -7.21 -0.92 -6.75
C GLY A 41 -7.05 -2.45 -6.76
N LYS A 42 -7.69 -3.15 -7.71
CA LYS A 42 -7.55 -4.61 -7.87
C LYS A 42 -6.15 -5.01 -8.33
N GLU A 43 -5.61 -4.32 -9.33
CA GLU A 43 -4.27 -4.57 -9.82
C GLU A 43 -3.23 -4.35 -8.71
N MET A 44 -3.42 -3.29 -7.94
CA MET A 44 -2.61 -2.95 -6.78
C MET A 44 -2.64 -4.03 -5.71
N MET A 45 -3.82 -4.55 -5.39
CA MET A 45 -3.96 -5.65 -4.43
C MET A 45 -3.16 -6.89 -4.86
N SER A 46 -3.20 -7.25 -6.15
CA SER A 46 -2.41 -8.38 -6.69
C SER A 46 -0.90 -8.15 -6.53
N LYS A 47 -0.42 -6.98 -6.96
CA LYS A 47 1.01 -6.65 -6.87
C LYS A 47 1.50 -6.52 -5.43
N ASN A 48 0.65 -6.00 -4.54
CA ASN A 48 0.94 -5.89 -3.12
C ASN A 48 1.17 -7.27 -2.49
N VAL A 49 0.32 -8.26 -2.81
CA VAL A 49 0.49 -9.64 -2.35
C VAL A 49 1.78 -10.27 -2.90
N GLU A 50 2.05 -10.10 -4.20
CA GLU A 50 3.27 -10.62 -4.84
C GLU A 50 4.56 -10.04 -4.22
N ALA A 51 4.52 -8.76 -3.84
CA ALA A 51 5.68 -8.02 -3.35
C ALA A 51 5.81 -8.00 -1.81
N ASN A 52 4.92 -8.68 -1.08
CA ASN A 52 4.79 -8.59 0.38
C ASN A 52 4.67 -7.15 0.89
N VAL A 53 3.87 -6.33 0.20
CA VAL A 53 3.60 -4.93 0.54
C VAL A 53 2.19 -4.83 1.14
N GLY A 54 2.08 -4.22 2.31
CA GLY A 54 0.80 -3.80 2.87
C GLY A 54 0.37 -2.46 2.27
N GLY A 55 -0.93 -2.20 2.21
CA GLY A 55 -1.37 -0.88 1.78
C GLY A 55 -2.87 -0.63 1.88
N VAL A 56 -3.22 0.64 1.83
CA VAL A 56 -4.60 1.14 1.86
C VAL A 56 -4.82 2.03 0.64
N PHE A 57 -5.88 1.73 -0.10
CA PHE A 57 -6.32 2.51 -1.26
C PHE A 57 -7.65 3.20 -0.95
N ILE A 58 -7.70 4.52 -1.10
CA ILE A 58 -8.88 5.35 -0.84
C ILE A 58 -9.23 6.08 -2.13
N HIS A 59 -10.49 6.02 -2.56
CA HIS A 59 -10.97 6.78 -3.71
C HIS A 59 -12.15 7.69 -3.30
N ARG A 60 -12.06 8.98 -3.63
CA ARG A 60 -13.09 10.00 -3.34
C ARG A 60 -13.23 10.97 -4.51
N ASN A 61 -14.41 11.03 -5.10
CA ASN A 61 -14.84 11.94 -6.18
C ASN A 61 -14.06 11.93 -7.51
N LYS A 62 -12.77 11.55 -7.52
CA LYS A 62 -11.79 11.40 -8.62
C LYS A 62 -10.36 11.29 -8.08
N GLU A 63 -10.15 11.67 -6.82
CA GLU A 63 -8.86 11.59 -6.14
C GLU A 63 -8.69 10.19 -5.54
N CYS A 64 -7.52 9.61 -5.79
CA CYS A 64 -7.06 8.36 -5.23
C CYS A 64 -5.88 8.65 -4.31
N GLU A 65 -5.98 8.20 -3.06
CA GLU A 65 -4.87 8.19 -2.11
C GLU A 65 -4.43 6.75 -1.87
N LEU A 66 -3.12 6.54 -1.87
CA LEU A 66 -2.53 5.24 -1.62
C LEU A 66 -1.41 5.37 -0.60
N VAL A 67 -1.54 4.59 0.45
CA VAL A 67 -0.51 4.41 1.49
C VAL A 67 0.01 2.99 1.35
N LEU A 68 1.32 2.84 1.13
CA LEU A 68 1.98 1.55 1.02
C LEU A 68 3.03 1.41 2.11
N GLU A 69 3.18 0.19 2.64
CA GLU A 69 4.14 -0.17 3.68
C GLU A 69 4.84 -1.47 3.28
N GLY A 70 6.16 -1.47 3.26
CA GLY A 70 6.96 -2.62 2.85
C GLY A 70 8.41 -2.27 2.59
N TYR A 71 9.14 -3.18 1.94
CA TYR A 71 10.54 -2.93 1.57
C TYR A 71 10.64 -1.84 0.49
N GLU A 72 11.59 -0.92 0.65
CA GLU A 72 11.80 0.24 -0.24
C GLU A 72 11.81 -0.14 -1.73
N ALA A 73 12.55 -1.18 -2.12
CA ALA A 73 12.60 -1.65 -3.51
C ALA A 73 11.22 -2.07 -4.06
N SER A 74 10.40 -2.74 -3.23
CA SER A 74 9.03 -3.13 -3.60
C SER A 74 8.14 -1.91 -3.74
N LEU A 75 8.24 -0.95 -2.82
CA LEU A 75 7.47 0.29 -2.85
C LEU A 75 7.76 1.13 -4.10
N HIS A 76 9.04 1.30 -4.45
CA HIS A 76 9.45 2.00 -5.67
C HIS A 76 8.93 1.30 -6.93
N SER A 77 9.02 -0.03 -7.00
CA SER A 77 8.51 -0.79 -8.16
C SER A 77 7.00 -0.60 -8.35
N ILE A 78 6.25 -0.59 -7.26
CA ILE A 78 4.80 -0.42 -7.29
C ILE A 78 4.42 1.01 -7.66
N SER A 79 5.01 2.02 -7.02
CA SER A 79 4.72 3.42 -7.34
C SER A 79 5.08 3.80 -8.76
N HIS A 80 6.19 3.29 -9.30
CA HIS A 80 6.56 3.50 -10.70
C HIS A 80 5.48 2.98 -11.65
N LYS A 81 4.99 1.75 -11.42
CA LYS A 81 3.95 1.14 -12.26
C LYS A 81 2.64 1.92 -12.22
N ILE A 82 2.29 2.54 -11.10
CA ILE A 82 1.07 3.37 -10.98
C ILE A 82 1.25 4.66 -11.77
N ASN A 83 2.39 5.33 -11.61
CA ASN A 83 2.69 6.57 -12.31
C ASN A 83 2.78 6.38 -13.85
N GLU A 84 3.12 5.19 -14.31
CA GLU A 84 3.11 4.85 -15.75
C GLU A 84 1.73 4.50 -16.31
N GLN A 85 0.69 4.34 -15.47
CA GLN A 85 -0.65 4.07 -15.97
C GLN A 85 -1.22 5.31 -16.66
N LYS A 86 -1.60 5.15 -17.94
CA LYS A 86 -2.16 6.22 -18.76
C LYS A 86 -3.47 6.77 -18.20
N GLU A 87 -4.18 5.95 -17.41
CA GLU A 87 -5.43 6.31 -16.76
C GLU A 87 -5.26 7.13 -15.46
N THR A 88 -4.03 7.47 -15.08
CA THR A 88 -3.72 8.32 -13.92
C THR A 88 -3.18 9.68 -14.33
N SER A 89 -3.45 10.69 -13.51
CA SER A 89 -2.97 12.07 -13.70
C SER A 89 -2.63 12.71 -12.34
N GLU A 90 -1.94 13.85 -12.35
CA GLU A 90 -1.63 14.63 -11.14
C GLU A 90 -0.97 13.82 -10.01
N PHE A 91 -0.06 12.90 -10.39
CA PHE A 91 0.64 12.05 -9.42
C PHE A 91 1.53 12.90 -8.50
N GLN A 92 1.32 12.77 -7.19
CA GLN A 92 2.03 13.53 -6.17
C GLN A 92 2.44 12.63 -5.01
N LEU A 93 3.73 12.67 -4.65
CA LEU A 93 4.21 12.12 -3.40
C LEU A 93 3.84 13.06 -2.24
N LEU A 94 3.07 12.56 -1.28
CA LEU A 94 2.65 13.32 -0.10
C LEU A 94 3.60 13.12 1.09
N GLY A 95 4.25 11.95 1.17
CA GLY A 95 5.25 11.68 2.19
C GLY A 95 5.94 10.33 2.02
N SER A 96 7.14 10.22 2.58
CA SER A 96 7.86 8.96 2.74
C SER A 96 8.48 8.89 4.13
N GLU A 97 8.40 7.73 4.75
CA GLU A 97 9.03 7.43 6.05
C GLU A 97 9.94 6.22 5.85
N ASN A 98 11.25 6.38 6.11
CA ASN A 98 12.20 5.28 6.18
C ASN A 98 12.63 5.09 7.65
N PRO A 99 12.61 3.87 8.19
CA PRO A 99 13.27 3.58 9.47
C PRO A 99 14.78 3.81 9.32
N LYS A 100 15.40 4.37 10.36
CA LYS A 100 16.82 4.73 10.42
C LYS A 100 17.69 3.54 10.77
#